data_AF-A0A2S6SQB5-F1
#
_entry.id   AF-A0A2S6SQB5-F1
#
_cell.length_a   1.000
_cell.length_b   1.000
_cell.length_c   1.000
_cell.angle_alpha   90.00
_cell.angle_beta   90.00
_cell.angle_gamma   90.00
#
_symmetry.space_group_name_H-M   'P 1'
#
loop_
_entity.id
_entity.type
_entity.pdbx_description
1 polymer ?
#
loop_
_entity_poly.entity_id
_entity_poly.type
_entity_poly.pdbx_seq_one_letter_code
_entity_poly.pdbx_strand_id
1 'polypeptide(L)'
;MFSDPQFWVAVAFIAFIGAVFNPIRKVVTNNLDSQIKQIKERIEEAENLKNETQITLSKIKQRQKDVKNEIENIYEEAKNKINHLEANAETKLKEQIEKREILAKEKIEQLTRDANNTIQEYITFTAIEATINLLQEKMNENEKQKILDISISELGSVLKN
;
A
#
# COMPACT_ATOMS: atom_id res chain seq x y z
N MET A 1 93.26 -62.09 24.50
CA MET A 1 91.85 -61.92 24.05
C MET A 1 91.07 -60.85 24.82
N PHE A 2 91.52 -60.37 26.00
CA PHE A 2 90.83 -59.29 26.75
C PHE A 2 91.55 -57.92 26.72
N SER A 3 92.58 -57.77 25.87
CA SER A 3 93.39 -56.54 25.73
C SER A 3 93.43 -56.03 24.28
N ASP A 4 92.46 -56.44 23.46
CA ASP A 4 92.32 -55.98 22.09
C ASP A 4 91.38 -54.76 22.07
N PRO A 5 91.85 -53.55 21.69
CA PRO A 5 91.04 -52.34 21.60
C PRO A 5 89.76 -52.54 20.78
N GLN A 6 89.81 -53.42 19.78
CA GLN A 6 88.69 -53.71 18.90
C GLN A 6 87.51 -54.38 19.64
N PHE A 7 87.76 -55.17 20.69
CA PHE A 7 86.73 -55.77 21.53
C PHE A 7 85.98 -54.72 22.36
N TRP A 8 86.70 -53.79 22.99
CA TRP A 8 86.09 -52.70 23.75
C TRP A 8 85.32 -51.71 22.85
N VAL A 9 85.79 -51.48 21.62
CA VAL A 9 85.04 -50.72 20.60
C VAL A 9 83.73 -51.42 20.24
N ALA A 10 83.73 -52.73 20.05
CA ALA A 10 82.50 -53.49 19.77
C ALA A 10 81.51 -53.45 20.95
N VAL A 11 81.98 -53.56 22.19
CA VAL A 11 81.15 -53.43 23.40
C VAL A 11 80.57 -52.03 23.52
N ALA A 12 81.37 -50.97 23.28
CA ALA A 12 80.89 -49.59 23.28
C ALA A 12 79.89 -49.31 22.16
N PHE A 13 80.06 -49.91 20.98
CA PHE A 13 79.13 -49.80 19.85
C PHE A 13 77.77 -50.43 20.17
N ILE A 14 77.75 -51.63 20.76
CA ILE A 14 76.51 -52.29 21.18
C ILE A 14 75.82 -51.50 22.30
N ALA A 15 76.57 -50.99 23.28
CA ALA A 15 76.04 -50.14 24.34
C ALA A 15 75.45 -48.82 23.78
N PHE A 16 76.12 -48.20 22.80
CA PHE A 16 75.63 -47.01 22.11
C PHE A 16 74.34 -47.29 21.33
N ILE A 17 74.28 -48.38 20.56
CA ILE A 17 73.06 -48.79 19.86
C ILE A 17 71.92 -49.03 20.85
N GLY A 18 72.17 -49.75 21.95
CA GLY A 18 71.17 -50.00 22.98
C GLY A 18 70.63 -48.70 23.61
N ALA A 19 71.52 -47.74 23.90
CA ALA A 19 71.16 -46.45 24.47
C ALA A 19 70.38 -45.56 23.48
N VAL A 20 70.72 -45.60 22.19
CA VAL A 20 70.14 -44.75 21.14
C VAL A 20 68.86 -45.34 20.52
N PHE A 21 68.66 -46.65 20.58
CA PHE A 21 67.49 -47.31 20.01
C PHE A 21 66.17 -46.82 20.61
N ASN A 22 66.09 -46.66 21.94
CA ASN A 22 64.89 -46.22 22.63
C ASN A 22 64.46 -44.78 22.30
N PRO A 23 65.36 -43.76 22.35
CA PRO A 23 65.00 -42.39 21.98
C PRO A 23 64.68 -42.23 20.48
N ILE A 24 65.43 -42.88 19.58
CA ILE A 24 65.15 -42.81 18.14
C ILE A 24 63.78 -43.42 17.83
N ARG A 25 63.49 -44.62 18.35
CA ARG A 25 62.20 -45.28 18.13
C ARG A 25 61.05 -44.41 18.60
N LYS A 26 61.15 -43.83 19.80
CA LYS A 26 60.12 -42.96 20.38
C LYS A 26 59.87 -41.70 19.55
N VAL A 27 60.91 -41.05 19.04
CA VAL A 27 60.77 -39.84 18.21
C VAL A 27 60.11 -40.16 16.87
N VAL A 28 60.50 -41.27 16.23
CA VAL A 28 59.93 -41.68 14.94
C VAL A 28 58.46 -42.05 15.09
N THR A 29 58.09 -42.85 16.10
CA THR A 29 56.68 -43.21 16.34
C THR A 29 55.84 -41.98 16.65
N ASN A 30 56.32 -41.08 17.51
CA ASN A 30 55.56 -39.89 17.89
C ASN A 30 55.33 -38.94 16.70
N ASN A 31 56.30 -38.79 15.80
CA ASN A 31 56.14 -37.94 14.62
C ASN A 31 55.14 -38.53 13.62
N LEU A 32 55.23 -39.85 13.37
CA LEU A 32 54.26 -40.56 12.52
C LEU A 32 52.85 -40.49 13.12
N ASP A 33 52.71 -40.73 14.43
CA ASP A 33 51.42 -40.63 15.12
C ASP A 33 50.84 -39.21 15.05
N SER A 34 51.69 -38.18 15.17
CA SER A 34 51.28 -36.79 15.02
C SER A 34 50.77 -36.50 13.60
N GLN A 35 51.47 -36.98 12.56
CA GLN A 35 51.03 -36.82 11.18
C GLN A 35 49.72 -37.56 10.90
N ILE A 36 49.59 -38.81 11.38
CA ILE A 36 48.34 -39.58 11.26
C ILE A 36 47.19 -38.83 11.93
N LYS A 37 47.40 -38.29 13.13
CA LYS A 37 46.39 -37.50 13.84
C LYS A 37 46.00 -36.24 13.05
N GLN A 38 46.96 -35.48 12.55
CA GLN A 38 46.69 -34.29 11.73
C GLN A 38 45.92 -34.62 10.45
N ILE A 39 46.26 -35.72 9.76
CA ILE A 39 45.55 -36.16 8.55
C ILE A 39 44.12 -36.56 8.91
N LYS A 40 43.93 -37.29 10.02
CA LYS A 40 42.60 -37.69 10.49
C LYS A 40 41.73 -36.48 10.82
N GLU A 41 42.27 -35.51 11.55
CA GLU A 41 41.58 -34.24 11.87
C GLU A 41 41.18 -33.49 10.60
N ARG A 42 42.08 -33.36 9.62
CA ARG A 42 41.76 -32.70 8.33
C ARG A 42 40.68 -33.43 7.53
N ILE A 43 40.67 -34.76 7.54
CA ILE A 43 39.62 -35.57 6.87
C ILE A 43 38.28 -35.35 7.57
N GLU A 44 38.26 -35.37 8.90
CA GLU A 44 37.05 -35.13 9.69
C GLU A 44 36.50 -33.71 9.47
N GLU A 45 37.37 -32.69 9.46
CA GLU A 45 37.00 -31.31 9.12
C GLU A 45 36.44 -31.21 7.69
N ALA A 46 37.05 -31.88 6.71
CA ALA A 46 36.58 -31.87 5.33
C ALA A 46 35.21 -32.57 5.18
N GLU A 47 34.99 -33.68 5.88
CA GLU A 47 33.69 -34.37 5.91
C GLU A 47 32.61 -33.50 6.58
N ASN A 48 32.94 -32.87 7.70
CA ASN A 48 32.04 -31.95 8.39
C ASN A 48 31.69 -30.75 7.49
N LEU A 49 32.68 -30.13 6.85
CA LEU A 49 32.46 -29.01 5.92
C LEU A 49 31.58 -29.42 4.73
N LYS A 50 31.79 -30.61 4.18
CA LYS A 50 30.95 -31.16 3.11
C LYS A 50 29.50 -31.33 3.58
N ASN A 51 29.30 -31.88 4.78
CA ASN A 51 27.97 -32.06 5.36
C ASN A 51 27.27 -30.72 5.59
N GLU A 52 27.96 -29.75 6.21
CA GLU A 52 27.44 -28.39 6.42
C GLU A 52 27.06 -27.69 5.11
N THR A 53 27.89 -27.85 4.08
CA THR A 53 27.62 -27.31 2.74
C THR A 53 26.38 -27.95 2.13
N GLN A 54 26.22 -29.27 2.27
CA GLN A 54 25.06 -29.99 1.75
C GLN A 54 23.76 -29.60 2.48
N ILE A 55 23.83 -29.43 3.80
CA ILE A 55 22.72 -28.90 4.60
C ILE A 55 22.35 -27.49 4.15
N THR A 56 23.35 -26.62 3.98
CA THR A 56 23.15 -25.23 3.54
C THR A 56 22.53 -25.18 2.15
N LEU A 57 23.02 -25.99 1.21
CA LEU A 57 22.46 -26.09 -0.13
C LEU A 57 21.00 -26.55 -0.11
N SER A 58 20.67 -27.55 0.71
CA SER A 58 19.30 -28.03 0.87
C SER A 58 18.38 -26.93 1.41
N LYS A 59 18.84 -26.18 2.43
CA LYS A 59 18.10 -25.03 2.98
C LYS A 59 17.87 -23.94 1.94
N ILE A 60 18.88 -23.61 1.13
CA ILE A 60 18.76 -22.61 0.06
C ILE A 60 17.75 -23.08 -1.00
N LYS A 61 17.80 -24.33 -1.43
CA LYS A 61 16.84 -24.88 -2.41
C LYS A 61 15.41 -24.86 -1.88
N GLN A 62 15.22 -25.24 -0.61
CA GLN A 62 13.92 -25.14 0.04
C GLN A 62 13.45 -23.68 0.10
N ARG A 63 14.31 -22.77 0.55
CA ARG A 63 13.99 -21.34 0.62
C ARG A 63 13.64 -20.75 -0.75
N GLN A 64 14.32 -21.15 -1.81
CA GLN A 64 13.98 -20.75 -3.18
C GLN A 64 12.58 -21.19 -3.59
N LYS A 65 12.19 -22.43 -3.25
CA LYS A 65 10.84 -22.94 -3.51
C LYS A 65 9.80 -22.16 -2.71
N ASP A 66 10.07 -21.92 -1.43
CA ASP A 66 9.15 -21.18 -0.55
C ASP A 66 8.96 -19.74 -1.04
N VAL A 67 10.04 -19.05 -1.42
CA VAL A 67 9.98 -17.70 -1.99
C VAL A 67 9.19 -17.68 -3.30
N LYS A 68 9.35 -18.69 -4.16
CA LYS A 68 8.56 -18.78 -5.40
C LYS A 68 7.06 -18.88 -5.10
N ASN A 69 6.68 -19.73 -4.15
CA ASN A 69 5.29 -19.86 -3.73
C ASN A 69 4.76 -18.57 -3.07
N GLU A 70 5.60 -17.91 -2.27
CA GLU A 70 5.27 -16.63 -1.64
C GLU A 70 5.01 -15.54 -2.68
N ILE A 71 5.85 -15.44 -3.73
CA ILE A 71 5.64 -14.52 -4.84
C ILE A 71 4.33 -14.82 -5.59
N GLU A 72 4.02 -16.08 -5.84
CA GLU A 72 2.78 -16.50 -6.50
C GLU A 72 1.55 -16.12 -5.67
N ASN A 73 1.60 -16.36 -4.35
CA ASN A 73 0.55 -15.93 -3.43
C ASN A 73 0.38 -14.41 -3.40
N ILE A 74 1.49 -13.65 -3.35
CA ILE A 74 1.45 -12.18 -3.40
C ILE A 74 0.78 -11.70 -4.70
N TYR A 75 1.10 -12.34 -5.82
CA TYR A 75 0.52 -11.98 -7.11
C TYR A 75 -0.99 -12.23 -7.15
N GLU A 76 -1.44 -13.40 -6.69
CA GLU A 76 -2.86 -13.74 -6.61
C GLU A 76 -3.62 -12.84 -5.64
N GLU A 77 -3.06 -12.56 -4.46
CA GLU A 77 -3.64 -11.60 -3.50
C GLU A 77 -3.74 -10.19 -4.09
N ALA A 78 -2.68 -9.72 -4.76
CA ALA A 78 -2.67 -8.42 -5.42
C ALA A 78 -3.74 -8.34 -6.51
N LYS A 79 -3.86 -9.38 -7.34
CA LYS A 79 -4.87 -9.46 -8.40
C LYS A 79 -6.29 -9.44 -7.83
N ASN A 80 -6.57 -10.22 -6.79
CA ASN A 80 -7.86 -10.22 -6.10
C ASN A 80 -8.16 -8.84 -5.49
N LYS A 81 -7.16 -8.19 -4.89
CA LYS A 81 -7.31 -6.86 -4.31
C LYS A 81 -7.58 -5.79 -5.38
N ILE A 82 -6.92 -5.87 -6.54
CA ILE A 82 -7.19 -4.99 -7.68
C ILE A 82 -8.63 -5.16 -8.14
N ASN A 83 -9.09 -6.40 -8.37
CA ASN A 83 -10.47 -6.67 -8.81
C ASN A 83 -11.50 -6.13 -7.80
N HIS A 84 -11.26 -6.32 -6.49
CA HIS A 84 -12.13 -5.78 -5.46
C HIS A 84 -12.12 -4.25 -5.42
N LEU A 85 -10.96 -3.62 -5.60
CA LEU A 85 -10.85 -2.16 -5.66
C LEU A 85 -11.56 -1.60 -6.89
N GLU A 86 -11.42 -2.23 -8.05
CA GLU A 86 -12.09 -1.85 -9.28
C GLU A 86 -13.61 -1.93 -9.15
N ALA A 87 -14.15 -3.05 -8.67
CA ALA A 87 -15.59 -3.22 -8.46
C ALA A 87 -16.15 -2.20 -7.45
N ASN A 88 -15.41 -1.93 -6.37
CA ASN A 88 -15.79 -0.93 -5.37
C ASN A 88 -15.72 0.50 -5.93
N ALA A 89 -14.71 0.81 -6.75
CA ALA A 89 -14.57 2.10 -7.40
C ALA A 89 -15.68 2.34 -8.41
N GLU A 90 -16.04 1.33 -9.21
CA GLU A 90 -17.15 1.38 -10.17
C GLU A 90 -18.47 1.65 -9.45
N THR A 91 -18.76 0.89 -8.37
CA THR A 91 -19.97 1.08 -7.57
C THR A 91 -20.04 2.49 -6.99
N LYS A 92 -18.96 2.96 -6.36
CA LYS A 92 -18.89 4.33 -5.80
C LYS A 92 -19.04 5.41 -6.87
N LEU A 93 -18.45 5.19 -8.05
CA LEU A 93 -18.55 6.14 -9.15
C LEU A 93 -19.99 6.23 -9.65
N LYS A 94 -20.67 5.08 -9.79
CA LYS A 94 -22.08 5.03 -10.17
C LYS A 94 -22.97 5.75 -9.17
N GLU A 95 -22.80 5.48 -7.87
CA GLU A 95 -23.53 6.18 -6.81
C GLU A 95 -23.28 7.70 -6.83
N GLN A 96 -22.04 8.13 -7.09
CA GLN A 96 -21.72 9.56 -7.21
C GLN A 96 -22.36 10.20 -8.44
N ILE A 97 -22.41 9.50 -9.57
CA ILE A 97 -23.06 9.97 -10.79
C ILE A 97 -24.57 10.11 -10.55
N GLU A 98 -25.22 9.09 -10.00
CA GLU A 98 -26.65 9.14 -9.68
C GLU A 98 -26.98 10.28 -8.71
N LYS A 99 -26.16 10.47 -7.67
CA LYS A 99 -26.33 11.59 -6.74
C LYS A 99 -26.15 12.94 -7.43
N ARG A 100 -25.17 13.08 -8.33
CA ARG A 100 -24.98 14.32 -9.10
C ARG A 100 -26.14 14.59 -10.06
N GLU A 101 -26.70 13.54 -10.66
CA GLU A 101 -27.88 13.66 -11.52
C GLU A 101 -29.09 14.19 -10.75
N ILE A 102 -29.37 13.63 -9.57
CA ILE A 102 -30.45 14.10 -8.70
C ILE A 102 -30.24 15.57 -8.32
N LEU A 103 -29.04 15.94 -7.86
CA LEU A 103 -28.73 17.32 -7.49
C LEU A 103 -28.87 18.28 -8.68
N ALA A 104 -28.44 17.87 -9.88
CA ALA A 104 -28.59 18.67 -11.08
C ALA A 104 -30.07 18.86 -11.45
N LYS A 105 -30.88 17.80 -11.34
CA LYS A 105 -32.33 17.86 -11.59
C LYS A 105 -33.03 18.78 -10.60
N GLU A 106 -32.75 18.63 -9.30
CA GLU A 106 -33.29 19.52 -8.26
C GLU A 106 -32.89 20.98 -8.50
N LYS A 107 -31.65 21.22 -8.95
CA LYS A 107 -31.18 22.57 -9.29
C LYS A 107 -31.91 23.15 -10.50
N ILE A 108 -32.14 22.35 -11.54
CA ILE A 108 -32.92 22.76 -12.72
C ILE A 108 -34.35 23.10 -12.32
N GLU A 109 -34.99 22.27 -11.48
CA GLU A 109 -36.34 22.54 -10.99
C GLU A 109 -36.40 23.83 -10.16
N GLN A 110 -35.41 24.07 -9.30
CA GLN A 110 -35.30 25.32 -8.55
C GLN A 110 -35.20 26.52 -9.50
N LEU A 111 -34.26 26.48 -10.45
CA LEU A 111 -34.06 27.55 -11.43
C LEU A 111 -35.31 27.79 -12.28
N THR A 112 -36.05 26.74 -12.60
CA THR A 112 -37.31 26.83 -13.36
C THR A 112 -38.39 27.55 -12.54
N ARG A 113 -38.52 27.23 -11.24
CA ARG A 113 -39.45 27.94 -10.34
C ARG A 113 -39.08 29.41 -10.21
N ASP A 114 -37.79 29.70 -10.02
CA ASP A 114 -37.29 31.07 -9.90
C ASP A 114 -37.56 31.87 -11.19
N ALA A 115 -37.27 31.28 -12.36
CA ALA A 115 -37.54 31.90 -13.66
C ALA A 115 -39.04 32.17 -13.89
N ASN A 116 -39.91 31.21 -13.55
CA ASN A 116 -41.35 31.40 -13.67
C ASN A 116 -41.85 32.56 -12.79
N ASN A 117 -41.35 32.66 -11.55
CA ASN A 117 -41.70 33.77 -10.66
C ASN A 117 -41.24 35.11 -11.26
N THR A 118 -40.00 35.21 -11.74
CA THR A 118 -39.48 36.43 -12.40
C THR A 118 -40.30 36.82 -13.63
N ILE A 119 -40.71 35.85 -14.46
CA ILE A 119 -41.58 36.12 -15.61
C ILE A 119 -42.94 36.64 -15.17
N GLN A 120 -43.53 36.05 -14.12
CA GLN A 120 -44.82 36.49 -13.60
C GLN A 120 -44.75 37.91 -13.01
N GLU A 121 -43.69 38.24 -12.30
CA GLU A 121 -43.42 39.60 -11.82
C GLU A 121 -43.30 40.59 -12.99
N TYR A 122 -42.53 40.24 -14.02
CA TYR A 122 -42.36 41.09 -15.21
C TYR A 122 -43.68 41.32 -15.97
N ILE A 123 -44.48 40.26 -16.15
CA ILE A 123 -45.81 40.36 -16.77
C ILE A 123 -46.72 41.27 -15.94
N THR A 124 -46.73 41.09 -14.62
CA THR A 124 -47.57 41.89 -13.71
C THR A 124 -47.19 43.36 -13.78
N PHE A 125 -45.90 43.67 -13.72
CA PHE A 125 -45.38 45.03 -13.83
C PHE A 125 -45.77 45.67 -15.18
N THR A 126 -45.55 44.96 -16.29
CA THR A 126 -45.88 45.44 -17.63
C THR A 126 -47.39 45.66 -17.80
N ALA A 127 -48.23 44.77 -17.25
CA ALA A 127 -49.67 44.90 -17.31
C ALA A 127 -50.18 46.11 -16.51
N ILE A 128 -49.59 46.37 -15.32
CA ILE A 128 -49.89 47.55 -14.51
C ILE A 128 -49.51 48.83 -15.28
N GLU A 129 -48.30 48.87 -15.85
CA GLU A 129 -47.83 50.02 -16.64
C GLU A 129 -48.72 50.29 -17.85
N ALA A 130 -49.06 49.26 -18.62
CA ALA A 130 -49.98 49.38 -19.76
C ALA A 130 -51.38 49.84 -19.33
N THR A 131 -51.88 49.35 -18.18
CA THR A 131 -53.18 49.76 -17.63
C THR A 131 -53.16 51.23 -17.20
N ILE A 132 -52.08 51.69 -16.55
CA ILE A 132 -51.90 53.11 -16.19
C ILE A 132 -51.92 53.97 -17.44
N ASN A 133 -51.15 53.60 -18.48
CA ASN A 133 -51.10 54.34 -19.74
C ASN A 133 -52.48 54.38 -20.44
N LEU A 134 -53.18 53.24 -20.50
CA LEU A 134 -54.52 53.16 -21.09
C LEU A 134 -55.53 54.02 -20.31
N LEU A 135 -55.50 53.99 -18.98
CA LEU A 135 -56.34 54.83 -18.13
C LEU A 135 -56.05 56.32 -18.36
N GLN A 136 -54.78 56.71 -18.49
CA GLN A 136 -54.41 58.10 -18.79
C GLN A 136 -54.93 58.56 -20.16
N GLU A 137 -54.87 57.69 -21.19
CA GLU A 137 -55.37 58.02 -22.53
C GLU A 137 -56.90 58.05 -22.62
N LYS A 138 -57.60 57.20 -21.86
CA LYS A 138 -59.07 57.00 -22.00
C LYS A 138 -59.92 57.65 -20.92
N MET A 139 -59.34 58.16 -19.83
CA MET A 139 -60.14 58.74 -18.74
C MET A 139 -60.67 60.13 -19.07
N ASN A 140 -61.99 60.24 -19.03
CA ASN A 140 -62.71 61.50 -19.21
C ASN A 140 -62.84 62.25 -17.86
N GLU A 141 -63.02 63.58 -17.86
CA GLU A 141 -63.20 64.39 -16.63
C GLU A 141 -64.34 63.88 -15.73
N ASN A 142 -65.44 63.38 -16.31
CA ASN A 142 -66.56 62.80 -15.56
C ASN A 142 -66.19 61.47 -14.85
N GLU A 143 -65.30 60.67 -15.42
CA GLU A 143 -64.85 59.41 -14.81
C GLU A 143 -63.87 59.68 -13.67
N LYS A 144 -63.01 60.71 -13.81
CA LYS A 144 -62.14 61.22 -12.72
C LYS A 144 -62.95 61.68 -11.51
N GLN A 145 -63.99 62.48 -11.72
CA GLN A 145 -64.89 62.93 -10.65
C GLN A 145 -65.59 61.76 -9.96
N LYS A 146 -66.10 60.76 -10.72
CA LYS A 146 -66.68 59.54 -10.15
C LYS A 146 -65.70 58.76 -9.26
N ILE A 147 -64.44 58.61 -9.68
CA ILE A 147 -63.42 57.90 -8.89
C ILE A 147 -63.14 58.67 -7.59
N LEU A 148 -63.05 60.00 -7.64
CA LEU A 148 -62.87 60.85 -6.46
C LEU A 148 -64.04 60.69 -5.46
N ASP A 149 -65.27 60.74 -5.93
CA ASP A 149 -66.46 60.56 -5.08
C ASP A 149 -66.48 59.18 -4.42
N ILE A 150 -66.10 58.13 -5.15
CA ILE A 150 -66.00 56.76 -4.61
C ILE A 150 -64.90 56.69 -3.54
N SER A 151 -63.71 57.22 -3.81
CA SER A 151 -62.60 57.24 -2.83
C SER A 151 -62.94 58.03 -1.56
N ILE A 152 -63.67 59.14 -1.70
CA ILE A 152 -64.18 59.92 -0.55
C ILE A 152 -65.20 59.11 0.26
N SER A 153 -66.08 58.37 -0.42
CA SER A 153 -67.06 57.49 0.23
C SER A 153 -66.41 56.31 0.98
N GLU A 154 -65.40 55.67 0.39
CA GLU A 154 -64.63 54.59 1.03
C GLU A 154 -63.84 55.10 2.23
N LEU A 155 -63.16 56.24 2.13
CA LEU A 155 -62.49 56.87 3.28
C LEU A 155 -63.49 57.20 4.39
N GLY A 156 -64.65 57.73 4.02
CA GLY A 156 -65.73 58.04 4.96
C GLY A 156 -66.31 56.80 5.66
N SER A 157 -66.24 55.61 5.06
CA SER A 157 -66.71 54.37 5.66
C SER A 157 -65.67 53.74 6.60
N VAL A 158 -64.38 53.83 6.26
CA VAL A 158 -63.27 53.37 7.12
C VAL A 158 -63.13 54.25 8.37
N LEU A 159 -63.43 55.55 8.27
CA LEU A 159 -63.38 56.50 9.40
C LEU A 159 -64.65 56.51 10.27
N LYS A 160 -65.73 55.85 9.85
CA LYS A 160 -67.00 55.75 10.61
C LYS A 160 -67.10 54.49 11.49
N ASN A 161 -66.15 53.56 11.34
CA ASN A 161 -65.90 52.47 12.27
C ASN A 161 -64.72 52.83 13.19
#